data_AF-A0A073JS27-F1
#
_entry.id   AF-A0A073JS27-F1
#
_cell.length_a   1.000
_cell.length_b   1.000
_cell.length_c   1.000
_cell.angle_alpha   90.00
_cell.angle_beta   90.00
_cell.angle_gamma   90.00
#
_symmetry.space_group_name_H-M   'P 1'
#
loop_
_entity.id
_entity.type
_entity.pdbx_description
1 polymer ?
#
loop_
_entity_poly.entity_id
_entity_poly.type
_entity_poly.pdbx_seq_one_letter_code
_entity_poly.pdbx_strand_id
1 'polypeptide(L)'
;MVRERTPTYTIELALHLPVWQQHRLEKKFKIARNVYNSCLGEALKRHRRVKADRTYRTLLREPKSKERDKQLVDIRLAYGFSEYRLHDFVKRVQQKFKENIGSFEAQKLATRAFQAVEKLHFGRAKNVHFKAFHDDISVENKSNTTGLRYVDGKVLWGDKPTKKHPKPKNWLCMIVLPKANDEYATVALLDKTKYVRIVK
;
A
#
# COMPACT_ATOMS: atom_id res chain seq x y z
N MET A 1 -21.26 -16.08 3.87
CA MET A 1 -21.43 -15.55 5.24
C MET A 1 -20.95 -14.11 5.27
N VAL A 2 -21.82 -13.16 5.63
CA VAL A 2 -21.41 -11.77 5.88
C VAL A 2 -20.52 -11.80 7.13
N ARG A 3 -19.28 -11.32 7.02
CA ARG A 3 -18.40 -11.22 8.19
C ARG A 3 -19.04 -10.26 9.20
N GLU A 4 -19.21 -10.71 10.44
CA GLU A 4 -19.61 -9.84 11.54
C GLU A 4 -18.65 -8.64 11.62
N ARG A 5 -19.21 -7.44 11.73
CA ARG A 5 -18.44 -6.20 11.80
C ARG A 5 -18.09 -5.95 13.27
N THR A 6 -16.99 -6.53 13.73
CA THR A 6 -16.39 -6.11 15.01
C THR A 6 -15.99 -4.63 14.90
N PRO A 7 -16.36 -3.76 15.86
CA PRO A 7 -15.86 -2.40 15.92
C PRO A 7 -14.33 -2.38 15.87
N THR A 8 -13.76 -1.45 15.10
CA THR A 8 -12.31 -1.29 14.97
C THR A 8 -11.94 0.17 15.03
N TYR A 9 -10.78 0.47 15.58
CA TYR A 9 -10.21 1.81 15.64
C TYR A 9 -8.73 1.77 15.24
N THR A 10 -8.12 2.95 15.10
CA THR A 10 -6.71 3.12 14.76
C THR A 10 -6.06 4.07 15.76
N ILE A 11 -4.87 3.72 16.21
CA ILE A 11 -4.01 4.58 17.03
C ILE A 11 -2.70 4.84 16.29
N GLU A 12 -2.12 6.01 16.51
CA GLU A 12 -0.82 6.39 15.97
C GLU A 12 0.16 6.54 17.13
N LEU A 13 1.30 5.84 17.04
CA LEU A 13 2.31 5.79 18.09
C LEU A 13 3.69 6.06 17.49
N ALA A 14 4.54 6.75 18.26
CA ALA A 14 5.92 7.01 17.86
C ALA A 14 6.74 5.71 17.81
N LEU A 15 7.44 5.49 16.70
CA LEU A 15 8.32 4.35 16.52
C LEU A 15 9.74 4.71 16.91
N HIS A 16 10.30 3.97 17.85
CA HIS A 16 11.68 4.14 18.29
C HIS A 16 12.56 3.09 17.61
N LEU A 17 13.56 3.58 16.87
CA LEU A 17 14.54 2.74 16.18
C LEU A 17 15.96 3.10 16.60
N PRO A 18 16.83 2.11 16.84
CA PRO A 18 18.27 2.34 16.94
C PRO A 18 18.81 3.00 15.66
N VAL A 19 19.76 3.93 15.80
CA VAL A 19 20.38 4.67 14.67
C VAL A 19 20.89 3.72 13.58
N TRP A 20 21.50 2.60 13.99
CA TRP A 20 22.01 1.60 13.05
C TRP A 20 20.91 0.89 12.24
N GLN A 21 19.64 0.91 12.64
CA GLN A 21 18.52 0.38 11.84
C GLN A 21 17.87 1.43 10.93
N GLN A 22 18.09 2.73 11.18
CA GLN A 22 17.46 3.80 10.40
C GLN A 22 17.80 3.68 8.92
N HIS A 23 19.06 3.42 8.56
CA HIS A 23 19.46 3.25 7.15
C HIS A 23 18.71 2.09 6.44
N ARG A 24 18.32 1.04 7.17
CA ARG A 24 17.53 -0.08 6.63
C ARG A 24 16.09 0.34 6.41
N LEU A 25 15.51 1.11 7.33
CA LEU A 25 14.17 1.67 7.18
C LEU A 25 14.11 2.64 5.99
N GLU A 26 15.08 3.55 5.87
CA GLU A 26 15.20 4.45 4.71
C GLU A 26 15.32 3.69 3.39
N LYS A 27 16.13 2.63 3.36
CA LYS A 27 16.24 1.76 2.19
C LYS A 27 14.89 1.16 1.81
N LYS A 28 14.11 0.68 2.78
CA LYS A 28 12.75 0.16 2.53
C LYS A 28 11.80 1.25 2.01
N PHE A 29 11.84 2.46 2.56
CA PHE A 29 11.01 3.56 2.06
C PHE A 29 11.39 4.02 0.65
N LYS A 30 12.68 4.10 0.34
CA LYS A 30 13.17 4.34 -1.03
C LYS A 30 12.60 3.31 -1.99
N ILE A 31 12.65 2.03 -1.62
CA ILE A 31 12.10 0.94 -2.43
C ILE A 31 10.58 1.04 -2.53
N ALA A 32 9.87 1.36 -1.44
CA ALA A 32 8.43 1.54 -1.45
C ALA A 32 8.02 2.66 -2.42
N ARG A 33 8.76 3.76 -2.48
CA ARG A 33 8.54 4.85 -3.45
C ARG A 33 8.75 4.37 -4.88
N ASN A 34 9.81 3.59 -5.13
CA ASN A 34 10.04 2.99 -6.45
C ASN A 34 8.89 2.06 -6.88
N VAL A 35 8.41 1.20 -5.97
CA VAL A 35 7.28 0.29 -6.21
C VAL A 35 6.01 1.08 -6.49
N TYR A 36 5.70 2.08 -5.66
CA TYR A 36 4.54 2.97 -5.84
C TYR A 36 4.61 3.69 -7.19
N ASN A 37 5.73 4.34 -7.50
CA ASN A 37 5.93 5.09 -8.75
C ASN A 37 5.84 4.19 -9.98
N SER A 38 6.36 2.96 -9.89
CA SER A 38 6.21 1.98 -10.98
C SER A 38 4.74 1.67 -11.24
N CYS A 39 3.96 1.44 -10.17
CA CYS A 39 2.52 1.18 -10.27
C CYS A 39 1.76 2.41 -10.77
N LEU A 40 2.13 3.60 -10.31
CA LEU A 40 1.50 4.85 -10.71
C LEU A 40 1.72 5.12 -12.20
N GLY A 41 2.95 4.95 -12.68
CA GLY A 41 3.29 5.10 -14.09
C GLY A 41 2.54 4.10 -14.97
N GLU A 42 2.44 2.85 -14.55
CA GLU A 42 1.66 1.83 -15.26
C GLU A 42 0.15 2.16 -15.28
N ALA A 43 -0.42 2.56 -14.14
CA ALA A 43 -1.82 2.96 -14.05
C ALA A 43 -2.12 4.17 -14.95
N LEU A 44 -1.23 5.17 -15.00
CA LEU A 44 -1.35 6.33 -15.88
C LEU A 44 -1.28 5.93 -17.37
N LYS A 45 -0.40 4.99 -17.74
CA LYS A 45 -0.34 4.46 -19.12
C LYS A 45 -1.66 3.81 -19.52
N ARG A 46 -2.21 2.95 -18.67
CA ARG A 46 -3.51 2.28 -18.92
C ARG A 46 -4.66 3.29 -18.97
N HIS A 47 -4.67 4.26 -18.06
CA HIS A 47 -5.63 5.36 -18.05
C HIS A 47 -5.62 6.16 -19.37
N ARG A 48 -4.43 6.52 -19.87
CA ARG A 48 -4.30 7.23 -21.16
C ARG A 48 -4.88 6.42 -22.32
N ARG A 49 -4.68 5.09 -22.34
CA ARG A 49 -5.26 4.21 -23.36
C ARG A 49 -6.79 4.21 -23.31
N VAL A 50 -7.38 4.08 -22.11
CA VAL A 50 -8.84 4.19 -21.91
C VAL A 50 -9.37 5.53 -22.43
N LYS A 51 -8.69 6.65 -22.12
CA LYS A 51 -9.14 7.99 -22.55
C LYS A 51 -8.98 8.22 -24.05
N ALA A 52 -8.02 7.55 -24.70
CA ALA A 52 -7.81 7.62 -26.14
C ALA A 52 -8.82 6.80 -26.94
N ASP A 53 -9.43 5.78 -26.32
CA ASP A 53 -10.44 4.93 -26.94
C ASP A 53 -11.62 5.76 -27.49
N ARG A 54 -11.99 5.50 -28.75
CA ARG A 54 -13.06 6.25 -29.44
C ARG A 54 -14.43 5.87 -28.89
N THR A 55 -14.69 4.57 -28.75
CA THR A 55 -15.95 4.04 -28.23
C THR A 55 -16.20 4.53 -26.80
N TYR A 56 -15.17 4.51 -25.95
CA TYR A 56 -15.25 5.04 -24.59
C TYR A 56 -15.69 6.51 -24.56
N ARG A 57 -15.14 7.34 -25.45
CA ARG A 57 -15.49 8.77 -25.55
C ARG A 57 -16.91 8.99 -26.09
N THR A 58 -17.35 8.17 -27.03
CA THR A 58 -18.74 8.21 -27.54
C THR A 58 -19.73 7.86 -26.43
N LEU A 59 -19.50 6.74 -25.73
CA LEU A 59 -20.33 6.30 -24.60
C LEU A 59 -20.38 7.35 -23.47
N LEU A 60 -19.32 8.12 -23.26
CA LEU A 60 -19.33 9.19 -22.26
C LEU A 60 -20.33 10.32 -22.58
N ARG A 61 -20.69 10.53 -23.85
CA ARG A 61 -21.65 11.55 -24.30
C ARG A 61 -23.10 11.05 -24.28
N GLU A 62 -23.29 9.75 -24.23
CA GLU A 62 -24.62 9.14 -24.16
C GLU A 62 -25.27 9.34 -22.78
N PRO A 63 -26.61 9.35 -22.70
CA PRO A 63 -27.34 9.35 -21.44
C PRO A 63 -26.93 8.17 -20.54
N LYS A 64 -26.97 8.38 -19.22
CA LYS A 64 -26.65 7.32 -18.26
C LYS A 64 -27.65 6.17 -18.39
N SER A 65 -27.13 4.96 -18.57
CA SER A 65 -27.91 3.72 -18.55
C SER A 65 -27.05 2.60 -17.97
N LYS A 66 -27.70 1.54 -17.46
CA LYS A 66 -27.00 0.37 -16.92
C LYS A 66 -26.09 -0.29 -17.97
N GLU A 67 -26.58 -0.37 -19.21
CA GLU A 67 -25.84 -0.97 -20.33
C GLU A 67 -24.61 -0.13 -20.70
N ARG A 68 -24.77 1.18 -20.82
CA ARG A 68 -23.68 2.11 -21.09
C ARG A 68 -22.61 2.07 -20.00
N ASP A 69 -23.01 2.04 -18.72
CA ASP A 69 -22.06 1.95 -17.61
C ASP A 69 -21.30 0.61 -17.58
N LYS A 70 -21.96 -0.49 -17.95
CA LYS A 70 -21.32 -1.80 -18.12
C LYS A 70 -20.28 -1.78 -19.23
N GLN A 71 -20.61 -1.24 -20.40
CA GLN A 71 -19.65 -1.11 -21.52
C GLN A 71 -18.45 -0.24 -21.15
N LEU A 72 -18.66 0.86 -20.41
CA LEU A 72 -17.56 1.68 -19.89
C LEU A 72 -16.66 0.91 -18.91
N VAL A 73 -17.21 0.02 -18.08
CA VAL A 73 -16.43 -0.87 -17.21
C VAL A 73 -15.64 -1.87 -18.04
N ASP A 74 -16.27 -2.51 -19.02
CA ASP A 74 -15.66 -3.53 -19.87
C ASP A 74 -14.47 -2.96 -20.65
N ILE A 75 -14.59 -1.75 -21.19
CA ILE A 75 -13.48 -1.05 -21.85
C ILE A 75 -12.32 -0.78 -20.86
N ARG A 76 -12.61 -0.32 -19.63
CA ARG A 76 -11.56 -0.13 -18.62
C ARG A 76 -10.84 -1.44 -18.32
N LEU A 77 -11.59 -2.53 -18.18
CA LEU A 77 -11.04 -3.86 -17.91
C LEU A 77 -10.20 -4.40 -19.09
N ALA A 78 -10.64 -4.16 -20.33
CA ALA A 78 -9.92 -4.57 -21.55
C ALA A 78 -8.53 -3.92 -21.64
N TYR A 79 -8.40 -2.65 -21.27
CA TYR A 79 -7.11 -1.97 -21.16
C TYR A 79 -6.33 -2.27 -19.87
N GLY A 80 -6.85 -3.17 -19.02
CA GLY A 80 -6.25 -3.54 -17.74
C GLY A 80 -6.30 -2.42 -16.69
N PHE A 81 -7.16 -1.41 -16.87
CA PHE A 81 -7.33 -0.30 -15.94
C PHE A 81 -8.25 -0.71 -14.78
N SER A 82 -7.71 -1.54 -13.89
CA SER A 82 -8.34 -1.92 -12.62
C SER A 82 -7.28 -2.19 -11.56
N GLU A 83 -7.67 -2.05 -10.29
CA GLU A 83 -6.80 -2.34 -9.15
C GLU A 83 -6.23 -3.77 -9.21
N TYR A 84 -7.09 -4.75 -9.49
CA TYR A 84 -6.72 -6.16 -9.58
C TYR A 84 -5.62 -6.39 -10.63
N ARG A 85 -5.77 -5.81 -11.83
CA ARG A 85 -4.76 -5.91 -12.89
C ARG A 85 -3.47 -5.17 -12.55
N LEU A 86 -3.50 -4.21 -11.62
CA LEU A 86 -2.30 -3.54 -11.12
C LEU A 86 -1.59 -4.37 -10.03
N HIS A 87 -2.34 -5.18 -9.26
CA HIS A 87 -1.74 -6.16 -8.34
C HIS A 87 -0.93 -7.22 -9.11
N ASP A 88 -1.38 -7.65 -10.28
CA ASP A 88 -0.60 -8.56 -11.13
C ASP A 88 0.70 -7.93 -11.64
N PHE A 89 0.64 -6.65 -12.01
CA PHE A 89 1.81 -5.89 -12.43
C PHE A 89 2.83 -5.75 -11.29
N VAL A 90 2.38 -5.37 -10.08
CA VAL A 90 3.30 -5.13 -8.97
C VAL A 90 4.02 -6.40 -8.50
N LYS A 91 3.46 -7.60 -8.70
CA LYS A 91 4.15 -8.86 -8.39
C LYS A 91 5.54 -8.92 -9.07
N ARG A 92 5.62 -8.55 -10.35
CA ARG A 92 6.89 -8.55 -11.12
C ARG A 92 7.86 -7.47 -10.64
N VAL A 93 7.34 -6.31 -10.26
CA VAL A 93 8.14 -5.21 -9.69
C VAL A 93 8.70 -5.61 -8.32
N GLN A 94 7.85 -6.15 -7.46
CA GLN A 94 8.18 -6.56 -6.10
C GLN A 94 9.19 -7.71 -6.07
N GLN A 95 9.18 -8.62 -7.05
CA GLN A 95 10.14 -9.73 -7.11
C GLN A 95 11.60 -9.24 -7.08
N LYS A 96 11.90 -8.10 -7.71
CA LYS A 96 13.23 -7.44 -7.68
C LYS A 96 13.61 -6.91 -6.30
N PHE A 97 12.61 -6.68 -5.45
CA PHE A 97 12.72 -6.06 -4.14
C PHE A 97 12.21 -6.96 -3.00
N LYS A 98 12.07 -8.27 -3.25
CA LYS A 98 11.39 -9.21 -2.35
C LYS A 98 11.98 -9.27 -0.94
N GLU A 99 13.27 -8.96 -0.82
CA GLU A 99 13.94 -8.88 0.49
C GLU A 99 13.41 -7.71 1.33
N ASN A 100 13.01 -6.60 0.71
CA ASN A 100 12.72 -5.35 1.42
C ASN A 100 11.22 -5.09 1.57
N ILE A 101 10.43 -5.41 0.55
CA ILE A 101 8.98 -5.19 0.50
C ILE A 101 8.31 -6.54 0.25
N GLY A 102 7.41 -6.94 1.15
CA GLY A 102 6.63 -8.17 0.99
C GLY A 102 5.50 -8.01 -0.03
N SER A 103 4.86 -9.14 -0.36
CA SER A 103 3.83 -9.19 -1.39
C SER A 103 2.58 -8.37 -1.01
N PHE A 104 2.18 -8.38 0.25
CA PHE A 104 1.02 -7.63 0.72
C PHE A 104 1.30 -6.13 0.80
N GLU A 105 2.49 -5.73 1.24
CA GLU A 105 2.91 -4.32 1.23
C GLU A 105 2.96 -3.78 -0.19
N ALA A 106 3.50 -4.55 -1.14
CA ALA A 106 3.51 -4.18 -2.55
C ALA A 106 2.10 -4.03 -3.13
N GLN A 107 1.18 -4.94 -2.80
CA GLN A 107 -0.22 -4.82 -3.22
C GLN A 107 -0.88 -3.56 -2.64
N LYS A 108 -0.61 -3.20 -1.37
CA LYS A 108 -1.14 -1.97 -0.77
C LYS A 108 -0.56 -0.71 -1.41
N LEU A 109 0.72 -0.72 -1.79
CA LEU A 109 1.33 0.36 -2.58
C LEU A 109 0.67 0.46 -3.96
N ALA A 110 0.41 -0.66 -4.63
CA ALA A 110 -0.30 -0.69 -5.91
C ALA A 110 -1.74 -0.18 -5.79
N THR A 111 -2.49 -0.60 -4.77
CA THR A 111 -3.84 -0.07 -4.47
C THR A 111 -3.82 1.44 -4.35
N ARG A 112 -2.89 1.99 -3.56
CA ARG A 112 -2.77 3.45 -3.38
C ARG A 112 -2.42 4.17 -4.69
N ALA A 113 -1.54 3.59 -5.50
CA ALA A 113 -1.19 4.17 -6.80
C ALA A 113 -2.40 4.16 -7.75
N PHE A 114 -3.15 3.05 -7.79
CA PHE A 114 -4.39 2.96 -8.59
C PHE A 114 -5.42 3.99 -8.15
N GLN A 115 -5.69 4.08 -6.84
CA GLN A 115 -6.66 5.03 -6.28
C GLN A 115 -6.32 6.49 -6.62
N ALA A 116 -5.04 6.85 -6.71
CA ALA A 116 -4.63 8.17 -7.14
C ALA A 116 -5.05 8.45 -8.60
N VAL A 117 -4.81 7.49 -9.50
CA VAL A 117 -5.22 7.60 -10.92
C VAL A 117 -6.73 7.45 -11.09
N GLU A 118 -7.40 6.68 -10.23
CA GLU A 118 -8.85 6.56 -10.22
C GLU A 118 -9.53 7.88 -9.84
N LYS A 119 -9.01 8.59 -8.83
CA LYS A 119 -9.47 9.94 -8.50
C LYS A 119 -9.32 10.88 -9.69
N LEU A 120 -8.18 10.83 -10.40
CA LEU A 120 -7.97 11.59 -11.63
C LEU A 120 -9.00 11.20 -12.71
N HIS A 121 -9.23 9.91 -12.90
CA HIS A 121 -10.14 9.37 -13.91
C HIS A 121 -11.57 9.88 -13.73
N PHE A 122 -12.05 9.92 -12.48
CA PHE A 122 -13.39 10.40 -12.13
C PHE A 122 -13.46 11.89 -11.82
N GLY A 123 -12.42 12.68 -12.12
CA GLY A 123 -12.42 14.12 -11.90
C GLY A 123 -12.41 14.55 -10.43
N ARG A 124 -12.12 13.64 -9.49
CA ARG A 124 -11.97 13.92 -8.05
C ARG A 124 -10.59 14.45 -7.68
N ALA A 125 -9.64 14.43 -8.62
CA ALA A 125 -8.33 15.03 -8.51
C ALA A 125 -7.94 15.69 -9.83
N LYS A 126 -7.29 16.85 -9.76
CA LYS A 126 -6.80 17.58 -10.94
C LYS A 126 -5.51 16.97 -11.50
N ASN A 127 -4.58 16.61 -10.62
CA ASN A 127 -3.25 16.12 -10.96
C ASN A 127 -2.86 14.93 -10.07
N VAL A 128 -1.90 14.14 -10.55
CA VAL A 128 -1.26 13.07 -9.78
C VAL A 128 0.25 13.18 -9.97
N HIS A 129 1.00 13.07 -8.87
CA HIS A 129 2.44 13.26 -8.85
C HIS A 129 3.16 11.97 -8.44
N PHE A 130 4.31 11.73 -9.06
CA PHE A 130 5.24 10.70 -8.62
C PHE A 130 5.91 11.12 -7.31
N LYS A 131 6.25 10.15 -6.48
CA LYS A 131 6.98 10.37 -5.23
C LYS A 131 8.46 10.66 -5.51
N ALA A 132 8.96 11.81 -5.08
CA ALA A 132 10.36 12.18 -5.19
C ALA A 132 11.27 11.44 -4.18
N PHE A 133 12.58 11.74 -4.20
CA PHE A 133 13.53 11.05 -3.33
C PHE A 133 13.35 11.37 -1.82
N HIS A 134 12.80 12.53 -1.48
CA HIS A 134 12.58 12.94 -0.10
C HIS A 134 11.11 12.95 0.31
N ASP A 135 10.22 12.54 -0.60
CA ASP A 135 8.79 12.54 -0.29
C ASP A 135 8.45 11.48 0.76
N ASP A 136 7.54 11.88 1.63
CA ASP A 136 6.87 11.02 2.60
C ASP A 136 6.12 9.87 1.92
N ILE A 137 6.21 8.69 2.52
CA ILE A 137 5.51 7.49 2.10
C ILE A 137 5.10 6.65 3.30
N SER A 138 3.85 6.19 3.26
CA SER A 138 3.40 5.14 4.17
C SER A 138 3.52 3.74 3.56
N VAL A 139 3.83 2.75 4.39
CA VAL A 139 3.81 1.33 4.01
C VAL A 139 2.90 0.59 4.98
N GLU A 140 1.96 -0.17 4.43
CA GLU A 140 0.95 -0.89 5.20
C GLU A 140 0.90 -2.35 4.75
N ASN A 141 0.60 -3.24 5.69
CA ASN A 141 0.27 -4.62 5.43
C ASN A 141 -1.25 -4.90 5.40
N LYS A 142 -1.66 -6.03 4.83
CA LYS A 142 -3.07 -6.48 4.83
C LYS A 142 -3.48 -7.20 6.11
N SER A 143 -2.50 -7.77 6.82
CA SER A 143 -2.70 -8.55 8.05
C SER A 143 -1.54 -8.31 9.01
N ASN A 144 -1.68 -8.82 10.24
CA ASN A 144 -0.64 -8.80 11.26
C ASN A 144 0.20 -10.10 11.33
N THR A 145 0.26 -10.88 10.25
CA THR A 145 0.81 -12.25 10.29
C THR A 145 2.24 -12.37 9.76
N THR A 146 2.54 -11.75 8.62
CA THR A 146 3.85 -11.83 7.93
C THR A 146 4.32 -10.44 7.57
N GLY A 147 5.56 -10.27 7.10
CA GLY A 147 6.04 -8.95 6.63
C GLY A 147 6.06 -7.91 7.75
N LEU A 148 5.45 -6.75 7.50
CA LEU A 148 5.23 -5.68 8.49
C LEU A 148 4.12 -6.07 9.47
N ARG A 149 4.46 -6.18 10.76
CA ARG A 149 3.55 -6.68 11.81
C ARG A 149 3.92 -6.15 13.19
N TYR A 150 2.97 -6.13 14.10
CA TYR A 150 3.14 -5.79 15.52
C TYR A 150 3.10 -7.06 16.36
N VAL A 151 4.08 -7.23 17.25
CA VAL A 151 4.20 -8.36 18.19
C VAL A 151 4.84 -7.83 19.47
N ASP A 152 4.16 -7.98 20.60
CA ASP A 152 4.66 -7.72 21.96
C ASP A 152 5.42 -6.38 22.11
N GLY A 153 4.72 -5.26 21.85
CA GLY A 153 5.30 -3.92 21.98
C GLY A 153 6.27 -3.52 20.87
N LYS A 154 6.41 -4.34 19.81
CA LYS A 154 7.39 -4.12 18.74
C LYS A 154 6.73 -4.20 17.37
N VAL A 155 7.06 -3.25 16.50
CA VAL A 155 6.83 -3.40 15.06
C VAL A 155 8.02 -4.10 14.43
N LEU A 156 7.73 -5.24 13.82
CA LEU A 156 8.67 -6.13 13.15
C LEU A 156 8.47 -6.00 11.65
N TRP A 157 9.56 -5.97 10.89
CA TRP A 157 9.47 -5.96 9.43
C TRP A 157 10.57 -6.81 8.79
N GLY A 158 10.16 -7.78 7.97
CA GLY A 158 11.04 -8.72 7.29
C GLY A 158 11.21 -10.03 8.06
N ASP A 159 12.28 -10.76 7.72
CA ASP A 159 12.55 -12.10 8.22
C ASP A 159 13.12 -12.06 9.62
N LYS A 160 12.50 -12.80 10.55
CA LYS A 160 12.98 -12.88 11.93
C LYS A 160 14.35 -13.57 11.95
N PRO A 161 15.31 -13.09 12.77
CA PRO A 161 16.54 -13.82 13.04
C PRO A 161 16.27 -15.25 13.49
N THR A 162 17.01 -16.22 12.95
CA THR A 162 16.94 -17.64 13.33
C THR A 162 18.32 -18.17 13.66
N LYS A 163 18.42 -19.36 14.28
CA LYS A 163 19.71 -20.02 14.52
C LYS A 163 20.54 -20.18 13.24
N LYS A 164 19.88 -20.51 12.12
CA LYS A 164 20.53 -20.68 10.80
C LYS A 164 20.88 -19.35 10.13
N HIS A 165 20.14 -18.28 10.44
CA HIS A 165 20.35 -16.95 9.86
C HIS A 165 20.18 -15.86 10.93
N PRO A 166 21.23 -15.63 11.75
CA PRO A 166 21.11 -14.79 12.95
C PRO A 166 21.08 -13.29 12.65
N LYS A 167 21.50 -12.86 11.45
CA LYS A 167 21.58 -11.44 11.07
C LYS A 167 20.93 -11.15 9.72
N PRO A 168 19.60 -11.28 9.60
CA PRO A 168 18.90 -10.90 8.38
C PRO A 168 19.09 -9.43 8.04
N LYS A 169 19.52 -9.17 6.80
CA LYS A 169 19.77 -7.81 6.29
C LYS A 169 18.48 -6.98 6.18
N ASN A 170 17.35 -7.64 5.99
CA ASN A 170 16.04 -7.02 5.82
C ASN A 170 15.24 -6.89 7.13
N TRP A 171 15.76 -7.40 8.24
CA TRP A 171 15.09 -7.36 9.53
C TRP A 171 15.13 -5.98 10.16
N LEU A 172 13.97 -5.55 10.63
CA LEU A 172 13.76 -4.39 11.48
C LEU A 172 12.97 -4.80 12.72
N CYS A 173 13.36 -4.23 13.86
CA CYS A 173 12.67 -4.36 15.13
C CYS A 173 12.58 -2.98 15.76
N MET A 174 11.39 -2.42 15.78
CA MET A 174 11.11 -1.04 16.15
C MET A 174 10.24 -1.05 17.40
N ILE A 175 10.66 -0.36 18.45
CA ILE A 175 9.97 -0.40 19.73
C ILE A 175 8.83 0.62 19.71
N VAL A 176 7.66 0.18 20.13
CA VAL A 176 6.49 1.04 20.37
C VAL A 176 6.49 1.38 21.85
N LEU A 177 6.58 2.67 22.18
CA LEU A 177 6.55 3.15 23.56
C LEU A 177 5.37 4.14 23.68
N PRO A 178 4.23 3.69 24.25
CA PRO A 178 3.20 4.62 24.72
C PRO A 178 3.78 5.61 25.73
N LYS A 179 3.17 6.80 25.84
CA LYS A 179 3.52 7.72 26.92
C LYS A 179 3.04 7.10 28.25
N ALA A 180 3.77 7.36 29.34
CA ALA A 180 3.53 6.74 30.64
C ALA A 180 2.09 6.88 31.17
N ASN A 181 1.39 7.96 30.80
CA ASN A 181 0.03 8.26 31.25
C ASN A 181 -1.00 8.17 30.10
N ASP A 182 -0.66 7.48 29.01
CA ASP A 182 -1.58 7.27 27.89
C ASP A 182 -2.36 5.96 28.11
N GLU A 183 -3.40 6.05 28.93
CA GLU A 183 -4.29 4.92 29.23
C GLU A 183 -4.93 4.37 27.95
N TYR A 184 -5.33 5.26 27.03
CA TYR A 184 -5.95 4.88 25.77
C TYR A 184 -5.01 4.04 24.90
N ALA A 185 -3.76 4.48 24.71
CA ALA A 185 -2.77 3.71 23.98
C ALA A 185 -2.44 2.38 24.67
N THR A 186 -2.38 2.37 26.00
CA THR A 186 -2.09 1.16 26.78
C THR A 186 -3.18 0.10 26.61
N VAL A 187 -4.44 0.49 26.80
CA VAL A 187 -5.60 -0.39 26.58
C VAL A 187 -5.63 -0.85 25.12
N ALA A 188 -5.37 0.06 24.18
CA ALA A 188 -5.45 -0.26 22.78
C ALA A 188 -4.41 -1.27 22.29
N LEU A 189 -3.23 -1.31 22.91
CA LEU A 189 -2.19 -2.28 22.58
C LEU A 189 -2.49 -3.69 23.12
N LEU A 190 -3.50 -3.86 23.98
CA LEU A 190 -4.00 -5.16 24.42
C LEU A 190 -4.96 -5.79 23.40
N ASP A 191 -5.57 -4.97 22.54
CA ASP A 191 -6.50 -5.44 21.53
C ASP A 191 -5.79 -6.13 20.35
N LYS A 192 -6.54 -7.02 19.69
CA LYS A 192 -6.05 -7.74 18.51
C LYS A 192 -5.66 -6.79 17.39
N THR A 193 -4.38 -6.77 17.04
CA THR A 193 -3.91 -5.98 15.89
C THR A 193 -4.36 -6.58 14.56
N LYS A 194 -5.05 -5.76 13.75
CA LYS A 194 -5.52 -6.14 12.41
C LYS A 194 -4.45 -5.94 11.33
N TYR A 195 -3.78 -4.81 11.36
CA TYR A 195 -2.70 -4.44 10.44
C TYR A 195 -1.81 -3.39 11.08
N VAL A 196 -0.63 -3.18 10.48
CA VAL A 196 0.28 -2.09 10.85
C VAL A 196 0.56 -1.25 9.60
N ARG A 197 0.60 0.07 9.80
CA ARG A 197 1.08 1.04 8.82
C ARG A 197 2.19 1.85 9.46
N ILE A 198 3.31 1.98 8.76
CA ILE A 198 4.35 2.95 9.10
C ILE A 198 4.16 4.16 8.19
N VAL A 199 4.18 5.36 8.75
CA VAL A 199 4.17 6.62 8.02
C VAL A 199 5.52 7.28 8.26
N LYS A 200 6.16 7.71 7.18
CA LYS A 200 7.24 8.67 7.19
C LYS A 200 6.83 9.77 6.24
#